data_AF-A0A9D8IR03-F1
#
_entry.id   AF-A0A9D8IR03-F1
#
_cell.length_a   1.000
_cell.length_b   1.000
_cell.length_c   1.000
_cell.angle_alpha   90.00
_cell.angle_beta   90.00
_cell.angle_gamma   90.00
#
_symmetry.space_group_name_H-M   'P 1'
#
loop_
_entity.id
_entity.type
_entity.pdbx_description
1 polymer ?
#
loop_
_entity_poly.entity_id
_entity_poly.type
_entity_poly.pdbx_seq_one_letter_code
_entity_poly.pdbx_strand_id
1 'polypeptide(L)' 'MKAERLLAELNRLRNDLPKDPSDLEWFTLHHAFCFISYKMGDFQRYLDETVKPGDETPE' A
#
# COMPACT_ATOMS: atom_id res chain seq x y z
N MET A 1 -12.12 -1.97 -4.88
CA MET A 1 -11.41 -1.20 -3.83
C MET A 1 -10.59 -0.09 -4.49
N LYS A 2 -10.39 1.08 -3.86
CA LYS A 2 -9.58 2.17 -4.43
C LYS A 2 -8.11 2.06 -4.02
N ALA A 3 -7.19 2.15 -4.96
CA ALA A 3 -5.75 2.09 -4.73
C ALA A 3 -5.29 3.17 -3.75
N GLU A 4 -5.88 4.35 -3.81
CA GLU A 4 -5.59 5.47 -2.91
C GLU A 4 -5.85 5.13 -1.44
N ARG A 5 -6.90 4.34 -1.17
CA ARG A 5 -7.24 3.91 0.19
C ARG A 5 -6.16 2.98 0.77
N LEU A 6 -5.69 2.00 -0.01
CA LEU A 6 -4.61 1.11 0.42
C LEU A 6 -3.28 1.86 0.56
N LEU A 7 -2.98 2.76 -0.36
CA LEU A 7 -1.78 3.61 -0.28
C LEU A 7 -1.80 4.52 0.95
N ALA A 8 -2.97 5.05 1.34
CA ALA A 8 -3.12 5.83 2.56
C ALA A 8 -2.79 5.01 3.81
N GLU A 9 -3.30 3.77 3.91
CA GLU A 9 -2.96 2.87 5.02
C GLU A 9 -1.48 2.47 5.02
N LEU A 10 -0.91 2.12 3.87
CA LEU A 10 0.54 1.85 3.77
C LEU A 10 1.37 3.05 4.23
N ASN A 11 0.96 4.26 3.86
CA ASN A 11 1.65 5.48 4.29
C ASN A 11 1.50 5.71 5.80
N ARG A 12 0.33 5.41 6.39
CA ARG A 12 0.13 5.48 7.84
C ARG A 12 1.09 4.52 8.56
N LEU A 13 1.08 3.24 8.18
CA LEU A 13 1.98 2.22 8.74
C LEU A 13 3.45 2.63 8.63
N ARG A 14 3.86 3.17 7.47
CA ARG A 14 5.22 3.68 7.28
C ARG A 14 5.58 4.83 8.22
N ASN A 15 4.63 5.72 8.52
CA ASN A 15 4.86 6.87 9.39
C ASN A 15 4.76 6.52 10.88
N ASP A 16 4.15 5.39 11.23
CA ASP A 16 4.10 4.88 12.60
C ASP A 16 5.47 4.32 13.05
N LEU A 17 6.40 4.11 12.11
CA LEU A 17 7.77 3.63 12.37
C LEU A 17 8.80 4.78 12.34
N PRO A 18 9.91 4.66 13.13
CA PRO A 18 11.07 5.52 12.96
C PRO A 18 11.61 5.43 11.53
N LYS A 19 12.05 6.56 10.97
CA LYS A 19 12.63 6.62 9.61
C LYS A 19 14.08 6.12 9.58
N ASP A 20 14.27 4.88 10.00
CA ASP A 20 15.55 4.21 10.08
C ASP A 20 15.73 3.26 8.87
N PRO A 21 16.66 3.54 7.95
CA PRO A 21 16.93 2.67 6.81
C PRO A 21 17.52 1.29 7.17
N SER A 22 18.01 1.11 8.41
CA SER A 22 18.49 -0.18 8.90
C SER A 22 17.38 -1.04 9.52
N ASP A 23 16.24 -0.44 9.85
CA ASP A 23 15.03 -1.15 10.25
C ASP A 23 14.38 -1.78 9.02
N LEU A 24 14.31 -3.12 9.01
CA LEU A 24 13.79 -3.88 7.87
C LEU A 24 12.30 -3.61 7.61
N GLU A 25 11.52 -3.31 8.65
CA GLU A 25 10.10 -3.03 8.53
C GLU A 25 9.88 -1.67 7.86
N TRP A 26 10.57 -0.63 8.36
CA TRP A 26 10.53 0.70 7.73
C TRP A 26 11.07 0.67 6.31
N PHE A 27 12.21 0.00 6.08
CA PHE A 27 12.81 -0.13 4.76
C PHE A 27 11.83 -0.76 3.76
N THR A 28 11.16 -1.84 4.16
CA THR A 28 10.17 -2.54 3.34
C THR A 28 8.98 -1.64 3.03
N LEU A 29 8.36 -1.04 4.05
CA LEU A 29 7.19 -0.17 3.87
C LEU A 29 7.54 1.08 3.04
N HIS A 30 8.73 1.65 3.24
CA HIS A 30 9.19 2.79 2.46
C HIS A 30 9.29 2.47 0.97
N HIS A 31 10.01 1.40 0.62
CA HIS A 31 10.22 1.04 -0.78
C HIS A 31 8.95 0.48 -1.43
N ALA A 32 8.13 -0.30 -0.71
CA ALA A 32 6.83 -0.75 -1.20
C ALA A 32 5.90 0.43 -1.50
N PHE A 33 5.78 1.39 -0.57
CA PHE A 33 4.98 2.58 -0.80
C PHE A 33 5.46 3.37 -2.02
N CYS A 34 6.76 3.63 -2.14
CA CYS A 34 7.34 4.35 -3.27
C CYS A 34 7.08 3.63 -4.61
N PHE A 35 7.28 2.32 -4.65
CA PHE A 35 7.08 1.53 -5.85
C PHE A 35 5.61 1.46 -6.28
N ILE A 36 4.70 1.14 -5.35
CA ILE A 36 3.27 1.03 -5.65
C ILE A 36 2.68 2.40 -6.03
N SER A 37 3.10 3.47 -5.36
CA SER A 37 2.69 4.84 -5.71
C SER A 37 3.13 5.21 -7.13
N TYR A 38 4.32 4.79 -7.55
CA TYR A 38 4.79 4.97 -8.92
C TYR A 38 3.98 4.13 -9.94
N LYS A 39 3.51 2.95 -9.53
CA LYS A 39 2.72 2.01 -10.35
C LYS A 39 1.21 2.10 -10.08
N MET A 40 0.71 3.26 -9.64
CA MET A 40 -0.68 3.40 -9.17
C MET A 40 -1.74 2.91 -10.16
N GLY A 41 -1.58 3.18 -11.46
CA GLY A 41 -2.53 2.72 -12.48
C GLY A 41 -2.57 1.19 -12.65
N ASP A 42 -1.40 0.55 -12.65
CA ASP A 42 -1.30 -0.91 -12.72
C ASP A 42 -1.85 -1.56 -11.44
N PHE A 43 -1.59 -0.94 -10.29
CA PHE A 43 -2.12 -1.40 -9.00
C PHE A 43 -3.65 -1.28 -8.92
N GLN A 44 -4.24 -0.18 -9.40
CA GLN A 44 -5.69 -0.06 -9.48
C GLN A 44 -6.29 -1.15 -10.38
N ARG A 45 -5.67 -1.43 -11.54
CA ARG A 45 -6.13 -2.51 -12.43
C ARG A 45 -6.10 -3.87 -11.74
N TYR A 46 -5.01 -4.18 -11.04
CA TYR A 46 -4.91 -5.40 -10.23
C TYR A 46 -6.06 -5.49 -9.23
N LEU A 47 -6.32 -4.43 -8.46
CA LEU A 47 -7.42 -4.42 -7.49
C LEU A 47 -8.80 -4.61 -8.12
N ASP A 48 -9.02 -4.03 -9.30
CA ASP A 48 -10.29 -4.19 -10.03
C ASP A 48 -10.50 -5.63 -10.52
N GLU A 49 -9.41 -6.34 -10.87
CA GLU A 49 -9.45 -7.74 -11.30
C GLU A 49 -9.57 -8.71 -10.11
N THR A 50 -8.92 -8.41 -8.99
CA THR A 50 -8.80 -9.35 -7.87
C THR A 50 -9.79 -9.13 -6.74
N VAL A 51 -10.33 -7.93 -6.56
CA VAL A 51 -11.26 -7.61 -5.47
C VAL A 51 -12.68 -7.51 -6.03
N LYS A 52 -13.47 -8.57 -5.84
CA LYS A 52 -14.84 -8.67 -6.33
C LYS A 52 -15.84 -8.04 -5.36
N PRO A 53 -17.03 -7.63 -5.84
CA PRO A 53 -18.12 -7.23 -4.97
C PRO A 53 -18.51 -8.39 -4.03
N GLY A 54 -18.22 -8.24 -2.73
CA GLY A 54 -18.49 -9.27 -1.70
C GLY A 54 -17.24 -9.87 -1.05
N ASP A 55 -16.03 -9.58 -1.55
CA ASP A 55 -14.80 -9.93 -0.84
C ASP A 55 -14.71 -9.10 0.46
N GLU A 56 -14.25 -9.73 1.55
CA GLU A 56 -14.00 -9.03 2.82
C GLU A 56 -13.00 -7.89 2.58
N THR A 57 -13.49 -6.66 2.59
CA THR A 57 -12.65 -5.48 2.57
C THR A 57 -12.42 -5.04 4.02
N PRO A 58 -11.16 -4.83 4.46
CA PRO A 58 -10.87 -4.25 5.76
C PRO A 58 -11.67 -2.94 5.94
N GLU A 59 -12.36 -2.81 7.08
CA GLU A 59 -13.24 -1.67 7.39
C GLU A 59 -12.56 -0.31 7.34
#